data_AF-A0A814ZUU5-F1
#
_entry.id   AF-A0A814ZUU5-F1
#
_cell.length_a   1.000
_cell.length_b   1.000
_cell.length_c   1.000
_cell.angle_alpha   90.00
_cell.angle_beta   90.00
_cell.angle_gamma   90.00
#
_symmetry.space_group_name_H-M   'P 1'
#
loop_
_entity.id
_entity.type
_entity.pdbx_description
1 polymer ?
#
loop_
_entity_poly.entity_id
_entity_poly.type
_entity_poly.pdbx_seq_one_letter_code
_entity_poly.pdbx_strand_id
1 'polypeptide(L)' 'IYYELGDYDKDIEYLNKTLEIELNTVATNHPDLDRTYHNLSTAFHEQNKLNEALKYMQMEKMFTTQSSTFY' A
#
# COMPACT_ATOMS: atom_id res chain seq x y z
N ILE A 1 4.71 13.45 1.68
CA ILE A 1 5.80 14.48 1.67
C ILE A 1 6.89 14.07 0.70
N TYR A 2 7.43 12.83 0.77
CA TYR A 2 8.46 12.39 -0.18
C TYR A 2 7.91 12.11 -1.59
N TYR A 3 6.70 11.55 -1.70
CA TYR A 3 5.98 11.44 -2.98
C TYR A 3 5.89 12.78 -3.75
N GLU A 4 5.42 13.84 -3.09
CA GLU A 4 5.30 15.19 -3.66
C GLU A 4 6.65 15.81 -4.06
N LEU A 5 7.75 15.31 -3.50
CA LEU A 5 9.11 15.74 -3.82
C LEU A 5 9.75 14.88 -4.93
N GLY A 6 9.05 13.87 -5.44
CA GLY A 6 9.57 12.89 -6.39
C GLY A 6 10.58 11.90 -5.81
N ASP A 7 10.80 11.91 -4.48
CA ASP A 7 11.68 10.94 -3.78
C ASP A 7 10.87 9.67 -3.47
N TYR A 8 10.49 8.97 -4.53
CA TYR A 8 9.62 7.78 -4.44
C TYR A 8 10.29 6.62 -3.73
N ASP A 9 11.62 6.49 -3.78
CA ASP A 9 12.33 5.41 -3.08
C ASP A 9 12.23 5.59 -1.56
N LYS A 10 12.40 6.82 -1.07
CA LYS A 10 12.20 7.11 0.35
C LYS A 10 10.72 7.00 0.76
N ASP A 11 9.81 7.43 -0.11
CA ASP A 11 8.36 7.27 0.12
C ASP A 11 8.00 5.79 0.31
N ILE A 12 8.48 4.93 -0.57
CA ILE A 12 8.31 3.47 -0.50
C ILE A 12 8.95 2.88 0.77
N GLU A 13 10.14 3.35 1.18
CA GLU A 13 10.78 2.89 2.42
C GLU A 13 9.87 3.14 3.63
N TYR A 14 9.33 4.35 3.76
CA TYR A 14 8.44 4.69 4.86
C TYR A 14 7.10 3.95 4.78
N LEU A 15 6.52 3.85 3.58
CA LEU A 15 5.27 3.09 3.38
C LEU A 15 5.43 1.61 3.73
N ASN A 16 6.56 0.99 3.45
CA ASN A 16 6.82 -0.40 3.86
C ASN A 16 6.95 -0.56 5.38
N LYS A 17 7.56 0.41 6.07
CA LYS A 17 7.61 0.41 7.55
C LYS A 17 6.21 0.58 8.16
N THR A 18 5.41 1.47 7.59
CA THR A 18 4.00 1.64 7.99
C THR A 18 3.24 0.34 7.79
N LEU A 19 3.41 -0.31 6.63
CA LEU A 19 2.78 -1.59 6.32
C LEU A 19 3.16 -2.67 7.34
N GLU A 20 4.44 -2.79 7.70
CA GLU A 20 4.89 -3.75 8.72
C GLU A 20 4.25 -3.50 10.08
N ILE A 21 4.12 -2.24 10.50
CA ILE A 21 3.44 -1.87 11.74
C ILE A 21 1.95 -2.19 11.65
N GLU A 22 1.27 -1.81 10.57
CA GLU A 22 -0.16 -2.06 10.35
C GLU A 22 -0.48 -3.56 10.35
N LEU A 23 0.35 -4.38 9.71
CA LEU A 23 0.20 -5.85 9.72
C LEU A 23 0.41 -6.46 11.10
N ASN A 24 1.30 -5.88 11.91
CA ASN A 24 1.57 -6.37 13.27
C ASN A 24 0.58 -5.85 14.32
N THR A 25 -0.08 -4.72 14.07
CA THR A 25 -0.96 -4.04 15.02
C THR A 25 -2.44 -4.25 14.74
N VAL A 26 -2.82 -4.50 13.49
CA VAL A 26 -4.23 -4.47 13.07
C VAL A 26 -4.70 -5.87 12.64
N ALA A 27 -5.82 -6.30 13.20
CA ALA A 27 -6.59 -7.44 12.72
C ALA A 27 -7.17 -7.12 11.33
N THR A 28 -6.38 -7.36 10.29
CA THR A 28 -6.72 -7.71 8.89
C THR A 28 -7.71 -6.87 8.06
N ASN A 29 -8.35 -5.80 8.53
CA ASN A 29 -9.32 -5.05 7.70
C ASN A 29 -9.52 -3.59 8.18
N HIS A 30 -8.51 -2.74 8.01
CA HIS A 30 -8.64 -1.31 8.33
C HIS A 30 -8.37 -0.45 7.10
N PRO A 31 -9.15 0.63 6.87
CA PRO A 31 -8.95 1.57 5.77
C PRO A 31 -7.52 2.13 5.65
N ASP A 32 -6.75 2.10 6.73
CA ASP A 32 -5.35 2.50 6.72
C ASP A 32 -4.47 1.54 5.90
N LEU A 33 -4.72 0.23 5.96
CA LEU A 33 -3.97 -0.77 5.21
C LEU A 33 -4.24 -0.64 3.70
N ASP A 34 -5.50 -0.40 3.32
CA ASP A 34 -5.89 -0.15 1.93
C ASP A 34 -5.19 1.12 1.40
N ARG A 35 -5.16 2.19 2.20
CA ARG A 35 -4.44 3.43 1.84
C ARG A 35 -2.95 3.18 1.67
N THR A 36 -2.32 2.37 2.53
CA THR A 36 -0.89 2.05 2.43
C THR A 36 -0.58 1.28 1.15
N TYR A 37 -1.40 0.29 0.78
CA TYR A 37 -1.24 -0.44 -0.50
C TYR A 37 -1.46 0.44 -1.72
N HIS A 38 -2.48 1.31 -1.69
CA HIS A 38 -2.74 2.26 -2.77
C HIS A 38 -1.55 3.19 -3.01
N ASN A 39 -0.98 3.74 -1.93
CA ASN A 39 0.16 4.64 -2.00
C ASN A 39 1.41 3.93 -2.51
N LEU A 40 1.66 2.68 -2.07
CA LEU A 40 2.77 1.87 -2.58
C LEU A 40 2.62 1.61 -4.08
N SER A 41 1.44 1.18 -4.52
CA SER A 41 1.13 0.95 -5.94
C SER A 41 1.42 2.19 -6.78
N THR A 42 0.95 3.35 -6.30
CA THR A 42 1.14 4.63 -6.98
C THR A 42 2.62 5.03 -7.03
N ALA A 43 3.36 4.91 -5.92
CA ALA A 43 4.78 5.23 -5.90
C ALA A 43 5.62 4.32 -6.83
N PHE A 44 5.28 3.02 -6.93
CA PHE A 44 5.92 2.11 -7.88
C PHE A 44 5.54 2.43 -9.34
N HIS A 45 4.29 2.84 -9.58
CA HIS A 45 3.83 3.26 -10.89
C HIS A 45 4.59 4.50 -11.39
N GLU A 46 4.77 5.51 -10.53
CA GLU A 46 5.56 6.71 -10.85
C GLU A 46 7.04 6.41 -11.15
N GLN A 47 7.57 5.31 -10.59
CA GLN A 47 8.92 4.82 -10.90
C GLN A 47 8.98 3.90 -12.13
N ASN A 48 7.88 3.72 -12.85
CA ASN A 48 7.75 2.78 -13.97
C ASN A 48 8.04 1.31 -13.58
N LYS A 49 7.93 0.98 -12.29
CA LYS A 49 8.08 -0.36 -11.70
C LYS A 49 6.72 -1.07 -11.71
N LEU A 50 6.24 -1.37 -12.91
CA LEU A 50 4.86 -1.81 -13.15
C LEU A 50 4.52 -3.16 -12.51
N ASN A 51 5.48 -4.07 -12.41
CA ASN A 51 5.24 -5.39 -11.79
C ASN A 51 4.96 -5.27 -10.30
N GLU A 52 5.73 -4.42 -9.62
CA GLU A 52 5.60 -4.09 -8.21
C GLU A 52 4.29 -3.35 -7.96
N ALA A 53 3.97 -2.34 -8.78
CA ALA A 53 2.70 -1.62 -8.70
C ALA A 53 1.49 -2.58 -8.80
N LEU A 54 1.50 -3.47 -9.80
CA LEU A 54 0.45 -4.47 -9.99
C LEU A 54 0.32 -5.42 -8.79
N LYS A 55 1.44 -5.83 -8.19
CA LYS A 55 1.44 -6.68 -7.00
C LYS A 55 0.70 -5.98 -5.84
N TYR A 56 1.04 -4.73 -5.54
CA TYR A 56 0.41 -4.01 -4.43
C TYR A 56 -1.05 -3.66 -4.71
N MET A 57 -1.42 -3.36 -5.96
CA MET A 57 -2.81 -3.18 -6.36
C MET A 57 -3.65 -4.46 -6.20
N GLN A 58 -3.06 -5.64 -6.45
CA GLN A 58 -3.73 -6.91 -6.22
C GLN A 58 -3.90 -7.21 -4.72
N MET A 59 -2.89 -6.86 -3.91
CA MET A 59 -2.97 -7.00 -2.46
C MET A 59 -4.09 -6.12 -1.89
N GLU A 60 -4.14 -4.83 -2.26
CA GLU A 60 -5.24 -3.90 -1.91
C GLU A 60 -6.61 -4.55 -2.17
N LYS A 61 -6.87 -4.99 -3.41
CA LYS A 61 -8.14 -5.63 -3.79
C LYS A 61 -8.45 -6.90 -3.00
N MET A 62 -7.44 -7.69 -2.64
CA MET A 62 -7.61 -8.93 -1.87
C MET A 62 -8.03 -8.64 -0.43
N PHE A 63 -7.59 -7.54 0.17
CA PHE A 63 -8.00 -7.11 1.51
C PHE A 63 -9.36 -6.39 1.48
N THR A 64 -9.61 -5.51 0.51
CA THR A 64 -10.92 -4.83 0.35
C THR A 64 -12.07 -5.82 0.09
N THR A 65 -11.81 -6.90 -0.67
CA THR A 65 -12.83 -7.94 -0.92
C THR A 65 -13.13 -8.78 0.33
N GLN A 66 -12.14 -9.10 1.15
CA GLN A 66 -12.34 -9.80 2.42
C GLN A 66 -13.01 -8.93 3.50
N SER A 67 -12.86 -7.60 3.46
CA SER A 67 -13.63 -6.68 4.33
C SER A 67 -15.07 -6.55 3.89
N SER A 68 -15.34 -6.59 2.58
CA SER A 68 -16.69 -6.46 2.03
C SER A 68 -17.63 -7.66 2.33
N THR A 69 -17.07 -8.81 2.73
CA THR A 69 -17.84 -10.02 3.07
C THR A 69 -18.40 -10.06 4.50
N PHE A 70 -18.22 -9.01 5.31
CA PHE A 70 -18.68 -8.95 6.70
C PHE A 70 -19.80 -7.92 7.00
N TYR A 71 -20.49 -7.41 5.98
CA TYR A 71 -21.73 -6.62 6.14
C TYR A 71 -22.96 -7.42 5.72
#